data_AF-A0A8S2K5D2-F1
#
_entry.id   AF-A0A8S2K5D2-F1
#
_cell.length_a   1.000
_cell.length_b   1.000
_cell.length_c   1.000
_cell.angle_alpha   90.00
_cell.angle_beta   90.00
_cell.angle_gamma   90.00
#
_symmetry.space_group_name_H-M   'P 1'
#
loop_
_entity.id
_entity.type
_entity.pdbx_description
1 polymer ?
#
loop_
_entity_poly.entity_id
_entity_poly.type
_entity_poly.pdbx_seq_one_letter_code
_entity_poly.pdbx_strand_id
1 'polypeptide(L)' 'MWIFIFFLPIIVQCQHIDELVDKLRHLESFVELQGGSFRMGINDRQGINMEYPIKQGHVKPF' A
#
# COMPACT_ATOMS: atom_id res chain seq x y z
N MET A 1 23.50 -11.79 24.85
CA MET A 1 22.96 -11.64 23.49
C MET A 1 21.47 -11.97 23.56
N TRP A 2 20.61 -10.99 23.84
CA TRP A 2 19.20 -11.18 24.27
C TRP A 2 18.21 -10.38 23.41
N ILE A 3 18.46 -10.29 22.10
CA ILE A 3 17.63 -9.48 21.17
C ILE A 3 16.63 -10.32 20.35
N PHE A 4 16.75 -11.65 20.36
CA PHE A 4 15.94 -12.52 19.49
C PHE A 4 14.48 -12.75 19.93
N ILE A 5 14.10 -12.39 21.16
CA ILE A 5 12.77 -12.77 21.70
C ILE A 5 11.69 -11.73 21.36
N PHE A 6 12.05 -10.46 21.14
CA PHE A 6 11.06 -9.39 20.91
C PHE A 6 10.50 -9.32 19.48
N PHE A 7 11.18 -9.92 18.50
CA PHE A 7 10.76 -9.85 17.09
C PHE A 7 9.87 -11.03 16.64
N LEU A 8 9.83 -12.12 17.41
CA LEU A 8 9.05 -13.30 17.07
C LEU A 8 7.54 -13.03 16.90
N PRO A 9 6.85 -12.29 17.80
CA PRO A 9 5.42 -12.06 17.62
C PRO A 9 5.10 -11.14 16.43
N ILE A 10 6.01 -10.23 16.08
CA ILE A 10 5.85 -9.32 14.94
C ILE A 10 5.95 -10.11 13.62
N ILE A 11 6.89 -11.05 13.53
CA ILE A 11 7.06 -11.90 12.34
C ILE A 11 5.83 -12.78 12.12
N VAL A 12 5.26 -13.35 13.19
CA VAL A 12 4.05 -14.19 13.10
C VAL A 12 2.82 -13.41 12.64
N GLN A 13 2.67 -12.15 13.04
CA GLN A 13 1.55 -11.31 12.58
C GLN A 13 1.66 -10.93 11.10
N CYS A 14 2.86 -10.68 10.57
CA CYS A 14 3.03 -10.45 9.12
C CYS A 14 2.59 -11.65 8.29
N GLN A 15 3.01 -12.86 8.68
CA GLN A 15 2.67 -14.10 7.95
C GLN A 15 1.15 -14.31 7.81
N HIS A 16 0.38 -13.95 8.85
CA HIS A 16 -1.07 -14.14 8.83
C HIS A 16 -1.80 -13.11 7.97
N ILE A 17 -1.22 -11.92 7.75
CA ILE A 17 -1.77 -10.90 6.85
C ILE A 17 -1.51 -11.32 5.40
N ASP A 18 -0.30 -11.80 5.10
CA ASP A 18 0.07 -12.24 3.75
C ASP A 18 -0.85 -13.39 3.27
N GLU A 19 -1.12 -14.38 4.12
CA GLU A 19 -2.08 -15.45 3.80
C GLU A 19 -3.52 -14.94 3.58
N LEU A 20 -3.94 -13.93 4.35
CA LEU A 20 -5.27 -13.34 4.19
C LEU A 20 -5.37 -12.57 2.88
N VAL A 21 -4.33 -11.80 2.53
CA VAL A 21 -4.23 -11.06 1.27
C VAL A 21 -4.22 -12.01 0.09
N ASP A 22 -3.46 -13.11 0.16
CA ASP A 22 -3.44 -14.14 -0.91
C ASP A 22 -4.80 -14.80 -1.09
N LYS A 23 -5.52 -15.10 0.00
CA LYS A 23 -6.89 -15.63 -0.06
C LYS A 23 -7.88 -14.62 -0.65
N LEU A 24 -7.72 -13.33 -0.36
CA LEU A 24 -8.57 -12.27 -0.89
C LEU A 24 -8.28 -11.92 -2.36
N ARG A 25 -7.03 -12.11 -2.83
CA ARG A 25 -6.63 -11.97 -4.24
C ARG A 25 -7.39 -12.94 -5.16
N HIS A 26 -7.94 -14.03 -4.61
CA HIS A 26 -8.71 -15.03 -5.37
C HIS A 26 -10.21 -14.71 -5.41
N LEU A 27 -10.67 -13.64 -4.75
CA LEU A 27 -12.01 -13.12 -4.96
C LEU A 27 -12.00 -12.30 -6.26
N GLU A 28 -12.85 -12.68 -7.22
CA GLU A 28 -13.00 -12.05 -8.54
C GLU A 28 -13.28 -10.52 -8.51
N SER A 29 -13.47 -9.95 -7.33
CA SER A 29 -13.72 -8.53 -7.09
C SER A 29 -12.44 -7.68 -6.97
N PHE A 30 -11.26 -8.29 -6.91
CA PHE A 30 -9.98 -7.55 -6.81
C PHE A 30 -9.19 -7.66 -8.12
N VAL A 31 -8.65 -6.52 -8.57
CA VAL A 31 -7.77 -6.43 -9.73
C VAL A 31 -6.38 -6.07 -9.23
N GLU A 32 -5.40 -6.91 -9.51
CA GLU A 32 -4.00 -6.61 -9.22
C GLU A 32 -3.51 -5.48 -10.12
N LEU A 33 -3.08 -4.38 -9.49
CA LEU A 33 -2.47 -3.26 -10.20
C LEU A 33 -0.96 -3.39 -10.08
N GLN A 34 -0.25 -3.30 -11.21
CA GLN A 34 1.21 -3.41 -11.28
C GLN A 34 1.96 -2.26 -10.56
N GLY A 35 1.25 -1.29 -10.00
CA GLY A 35 1.84 -0.10 -9.41
C GLY A 35 2.57 0.76 -10.45
N GLY A 36 3.58 1.49 -9.99
CA GLY A 36 4.42 2.34 -10.83
C GLY A 36 4.32 3.83 -10.48
N SER A 37 4.92 4.64 -11.34
CA SER A 37 5.03 6.09 -11.16
C SER A 37 3.86 6.83 -11.79
N PHE A 38 3.26 7.75 -11.05
CA PHE A 38 2.09 8.51 -11.49
C PHE A 38 2.11 9.95 -11.01
N ARG A 39 1.31 10.81 -11.63
CA ARG A 39 1.10 12.19 -11.20
C ARG A 39 -0.22 12.28 -10.45
N MET A 40 -0.18 12.69 -9.20
CA MET A 40 -1.34 12.80 -8.31
C MET A 40 -1.71 14.26 -8.09
N GLY A 41 -3.00 14.54 -8.05
CA GLY A 41 -3.55 15.87 -7.85
C GLY A 41 -4.19 16.45 -9.11
N ILE A 42 -4.84 17.60 -8.95
CA ILE A 42 -5.54 18.31 -10.02
C ILE A 42 -4.90 19.69 -10.20
N ASN A 43 -4.84 20.18 -11.44
CA ASN A 43 -4.36 21.54 -11.72
C ASN A 43 -5.45 22.60 -11.44
N ASP A 44 -6.03 22.55 -10.24
CA ASP A 44 -6.98 23.55 -9.76
C ASP A 44 -6.38 24.31 -8.57
N ARG A 45 -5.92 25.52 -8.83
CA ARG A 45 -5.29 26.39 -7.82
C ARG A 45 -6.30 27.01 -6.85
N GLN A 46 -7.59 26.89 -7.12
CA GLN A 46 -8.67 27.39 -6.27
C GLN A 46 -9.30 26.28 -5.42
N GLY A 47 -8.85 25.03 -5.62
CA GLY A 47 -9.42 23.84 -4.99
C GLY A 47 -9.33 23.86 -3.46
N ILE A 48 -10.49 23.69 -2.83
CA ILE A 48 -10.70 23.77 -1.37
C ILE A 48 -10.00 22.61 -0.64
N ASN A 49 -9.68 21.53 -1.36
CA ASN A 49 -9.24 20.25 -0.80
C ASN A 49 -7.73 19.96 -0.94
N MET A 50 -6.89 20.98 -1.20
CA MET A 50 -5.42 20.82 -1.34
C MET A 50 -5.00 19.79 -2.40
N GLU A 51 -5.81 19.60 -3.44
CA GLU A 51 -5.52 18.69 -4.55
C GLU A 51 -4.42 19.23 -5.49
N TYR A 52 -4.15 20.54 -5.40
CA TYR A 52 -2.99 21.20 -5.99
C TYR A 52 -1.87 21.37 -4.94
N PRO A 53 -0.58 21.28 -5.30
CA PRO A 53 -0.04 21.04 -6.64
C PRO A 53 -0.04 19.57 -7.05
N ILE A 54 0.07 19.33 -8.36
CA ILE A 54 0.34 17.98 -8.89
C ILE A 54 1.70 17.50 -8.38
N LYS A 55 1.75 16.30 -7.80
CA LYS A 55 2.95 15.67 -7.24
C LYS A 55 3.25 14.35 -7.94
N GLN A 56 4.53 14.00 -8.04
CA GLN A 56 4.95 12.69 -8.53
C GLN A 56 4.88 11.68 -7.37
N GLY A 57 4.15 10.58 -7.58
CA GLY A 57 4.08 9.45 -6.66
C GLY A 57 4.63 8.17 -7.29
N HIS A 58 4.96 7.21 -6.45
CA HIS A 58 5.30 5.85 -6.84
C HIS A 58 4.62 4.86 -5.89
N VAL A 59 3.88 3.90 -6.44
CA VAL A 59 3.21 2.86 -5.65
C VAL A 59 3.79 1.51 -6.02
N LYS A 60 3.96 0.64 -5.03
CA LYS A 60 4.25 -0.78 -5.25
C LYS A 60 3.00 -1.46 -5.84
N PRO A 61 3.14 -2.63 -6.49
CA PRO A 61 1.98 -3.45 -6.86
C PRO A 61 1.11 -3.78 -5.64
N PHE A 62 -0.21 -3.84 -5.82
CA PHE A 62 -1.17 -4.22 -4.78
C PHE A 62 -2.39 -4.95 -5.35
#